data_AF-A0A7K0ZY53-F1
#
_entry.id   AF-A0A7K0ZY53-F1
#
_cell.length_a   1.000
_cell.length_b   1.000
_cell.length_c   1.000
_cell.angle_alpha   90.00
_cell.angle_beta   90.00
_cell.angle_gamma   90.00
#
_symmetry.space_group_name_H-M   'P 1'
#
loop_
_entity.id
_entity.type
_entity.pdbx_description
1 polymer ?
#
loop_
_entity_poly.entity_id
_entity_poly.type
_entity_poly.pdbx_seq_one_letter_code
_entity_poly.pdbx_strand_id
1 'polypeptide(L)'
;MSSQVVVYALTALAAVVVLLTRVRLGRGGGGRHDLGGVLLGAHTVVGTLSVVLWVVFIAAGDDSALGGPLAGIIALAGWWTLSVLGLLILARWLPSKGRHAVDEVDDAWSAGPALSWLAHLGMVVGVGVFTWAYLTHVV
;
A
#
# COMPACT_ATOMS: atom_id res chain seq x y z
N MET A 1 15.24 11.57 -15.02
CA MET A 1 13.90 11.00 -15.35
C MET A 1 12.87 12.10 -15.17
N SER A 2 11.83 12.15 -16.01
CA SER A 2 10.71 13.08 -15.80
C SER A 2 9.93 12.69 -14.54
N SER A 3 9.42 13.69 -13.80
CA SER A 3 8.61 13.50 -12.59
C SER A 3 7.37 12.62 -12.83
N GLN A 4 6.76 12.71 -14.01
CA GLN A 4 5.63 11.87 -14.42
C GLN A 4 6.01 10.38 -14.47
N VAL A 5 7.19 10.06 -14.99
CA VAL A 5 7.67 8.67 -15.06
C VAL A 5 7.85 8.09 -13.66
N VAL A 6 8.29 8.91 -12.69
CA VAL A 6 8.38 8.50 -11.29
C VAL A 6 7.00 8.16 -10.72
N VAL A 7 5.99 9.01 -10.96
CA VAL A 7 4.62 8.76 -10.48
C VAL A 7 4.04 7.48 -11.08
N TYR A 8 4.24 7.24 -12.38
CA TYR A 8 3.76 6.02 -13.03
C TYR A 8 4.47 4.77 -12.52
N ALA A 9 5.79 4.83 -12.35
CA ALA A 9 6.57 3.73 -11.79
C ALA A 9 6.12 3.40 -10.34
N LEU A 10 5.92 4.42 -9.51
CA LEU A 10 5.42 4.26 -8.14
C LEU A 10 3.98 3.71 -8.12
N THR A 11 3.13 4.12 -9.06
CA THR A 11 1.76 3.59 -9.19
C THR A 11 1.78 2.09 -9.47
N ALA A 12 2.60 1.66 -10.44
CA ALA A 12 2.77 0.25 -10.77
C ALA A 12 3.35 -0.54 -9.58
N LEU A 13 4.39 -0.01 -8.93
CA LEU A 13 4.99 -0.64 -7.76
C LEU A 13 3.98 -0.79 -6.60
N ALA A 14 3.17 0.24 -6.34
CA ALA A 14 2.15 0.21 -5.31
C ALA A 14 1.07 -0.85 -5.60
N ALA A 15 0.64 -0.98 -6.86
CA ALA A 15 -0.27 -2.05 -7.28
C ALA A 15 0.33 -3.45 -7.05
N VAL A 16 1.63 -3.62 -7.34
CA VAL A 16 2.36 -4.86 -7.05
C VAL A 16 2.39 -5.15 -5.55
N VAL A 17 2.65 -4.14 -4.71
CA VAL A 17 2.62 -4.30 -3.24
C VAL A 17 1.26 -4.80 -2.76
N VAL A 18 0.15 -4.22 -3.23
CA VAL A 18 -1.21 -4.66 -2.87
C VAL A 18 -1.41 -6.14 -3.22
N LEU A 19 -1.04 -6.53 -4.44
CA LEU A 19 -1.19 -7.91 -4.92
C LEU A 19 -0.32 -8.88 -4.12
N LEU A 20 0.96 -8.56 -3.93
CA LEU A 20 1.90 -9.41 -3.21
C LEU A 20 1.50 -9.57 -1.75
N THR A 21 1.03 -8.51 -1.09
CA THR A 21 0.51 -8.60 0.28
C THR A 21 -0.66 -9.60 0.35
N ARG A 22 -1.59 -9.57 -0.61
CA ARG A 22 -2.70 -10.54 -0.66
C ARG A 22 -2.22 -11.97 -0.93
N VAL A 23 -1.36 -12.16 -1.91
CA VAL A 23 -0.84 -13.48 -2.32
C VAL A 23 -0.02 -14.13 -1.21
N ARG A 24 0.84 -13.34 -0.56
CA ARG A 24 1.76 -13.79 0.49
C ARG A 24 1.00 -14.12 1.77
N LEU A 25 0.19 -13.20 2.28
CA LEU A 25 -0.49 -13.39 3.55
C LEU A 25 -1.70 -14.33 3.44
N GLY A 26 -2.37 -14.39 2.28
CA GLY A 26 -3.46 -15.33 2.03
C GLY A 26 -3.05 -16.81 1.98
N ARG A 27 -1.75 -17.10 1.98
CA ARG A 27 -1.18 -18.46 2.02
C ARG A 27 -0.52 -18.81 3.36
N GLY A 28 -0.83 -18.05 4.43
CA GLY A 28 -0.23 -18.25 5.75
C GLY A 28 1.14 -17.60 5.88
N GLY A 29 1.29 -16.36 5.39
CA GLY A 29 2.55 -15.63 5.40
C GLY A 29 3.14 -15.41 6.81
N GLY A 30 4.44 -15.12 6.85
CA GLY A 30 5.21 -15.10 8.10
C GLY A 30 4.87 -13.93 9.03
N GLY A 31 5.18 -14.12 10.31
CA GLY A 31 4.90 -13.15 11.38
C GLY A 31 4.91 -13.78 12.77
N ARG A 32 4.76 -12.95 13.80
CA ARG A 32 4.61 -13.38 15.20
C ARG A 32 3.15 -13.45 15.66
N HIS A 33 2.28 -12.72 14.96
CA HIS A 33 0.86 -12.66 15.23
C HIS A 33 0.07 -12.97 13.96
N ASP A 34 -1.00 -13.73 14.09
CA ASP A 34 -1.94 -13.94 13.00
C ASP A 34 -2.71 -12.65 12.72
N LEU A 35 -2.79 -12.29 11.44
CA LEU A 35 -3.53 -11.12 11.01
C LEU A 35 -4.96 -11.55 10.75
N GLY A 36 -5.92 -10.95 11.46
CA GLY A 36 -7.33 -11.20 11.20
C GLY A 36 -7.65 -10.99 9.71
N GLY A 37 -8.32 -11.95 9.08
CA GLY A 37 -8.62 -11.93 7.64
C GLY A 37 -9.37 -10.67 7.17
N VAL A 38 -10.06 -9.99 8.09
CA VAL A 38 -10.69 -8.68 7.88
C VAL A 38 -9.68 -7.61 7.48
N LEU A 39 -8.53 -7.51 8.16
CA LEU A 39 -7.52 -6.49 7.86
C LEU A 39 -6.89 -6.73 6.49
N LEU A 40 -6.58 -7.99 6.17
CA LEU A 40 -6.06 -8.36 4.84
C LEU A 40 -7.11 -8.08 3.74
N GLY A 41 -8.38 -8.38 4.01
CA GLY A 41 -9.49 -8.08 3.13
C GLY A 41 -9.62 -6.57 2.87
N ALA A 42 -9.63 -5.77 3.94
CA ALA A 42 -9.69 -4.31 3.86
C ALA A 42 -8.51 -3.74 3.06
N HIS A 43 -7.28 -4.18 3.35
CA HIS A 43 -6.09 -3.75 2.61
C HIS A 43 -6.22 -4.06 1.10
N THR A 44 -6.73 -5.25 0.76
CA THR A 44 -6.89 -5.65 -0.64
C THR A 44 -7.96 -4.80 -1.34
N VAL A 45 -9.13 -4.62 -0.72
CA VAL A 45 -10.25 -3.88 -1.33
C VAL A 45 -9.89 -2.40 -1.47
N VAL A 46 -9.45 -1.76 -0.39
CA VAL A 46 -9.04 -0.35 -0.41
C VAL A 46 -7.89 -0.14 -1.39
N GLY A 47 -6.91 -1.05 -1.42
CA GLY A 47 -5.79 -0.95 -2.34
C GLY A 47 -6.20 -1.06 -3.81
N THR A 48 -7.08 -2.00 -4.12
CA THR A 48 -7.61 -2.17 -5.48
C THR A 48 -8.38 -0.92 -5.93
N LEU A 49 -9.27 -0.41 -5.07
CA LEU A 49 -10.03 0.81 -5.38
C LEU A 49 -9.12 2.03 -5.55
N SER A 50 -8.10 2.16 -4.71
CA SER A 50 -7.17 3.29 -4.76
C SER A 50 -6.34 3.28 -6.05
N VAL A 51 -5.85 2.10 -6.48
CA VAL A 51 -5.18 1.94 -7.77
C VAL A 51 -6.10 2.34 -8.93
N VAL A 52 -7.33 1.83 -8.96
CA VAL A 52 -8.29 2.12 -10.03
C VAL A 52 -8.62 3.60 -10.08
N LEU A 53 -8.99 4.20 -8.95
CA LEU A 53 -9.35 5.63 -8.88
C LEU A 53 -8.19 6.52 -9.31
N TRP A 54 -6.97 6.21 -8.87
CA TRP A 54 -5.79 6.99 -9.22
C TRP A 54 -5.41 6.88 -10.69
N VAL A 55 -5.47 5.68 -11.28
CA VAL A 55 -5.21 5.48 -12.71
C VAL A 55 -6.27 6.19 -13.55
N VAL A 56 -7.54 6.10 -13.16
CA VAL A 56 -8.62 6.82 -13.85
C VAL A 56 -8.42 8.33 -13.77
N PHE A 57 -8.06 8.86 -12.60
CA PHE A 57 -7.76 10.28 -12.40
C PHE A 57 -6.66 10.77 -13.36
N ILE A 58 -5.51 10.11 -13.36
CA ILE A 58 -4.37 10.46 -14.22
C ILE A 58 -4.73 10.35 -15.71
N ALA A 59 -5.54 9.35 -16.09
CA ALA A 59 -5.84 9.10 -17.50
C ALA A 59 -6.93 10.03 -18.07
N ALA A 60 -7.83 10.54 -17.23
CA ALA A 60 -9.01 11.29 -17.67
C ALA A 60 -8.71 12.78 -17.96
N GLY A 61 -7.66 13.34 -17.37
CA GLY A 61 -7.25 14.73 -17.55
C GLY A 61 -8.18 15.76 -16.89
N ASP A 62 -7.62 16.93 -16.61
CA ASP A 62 -8.21 17.98 -15.74
C ASP A 62 -9.55 18.54 -16.25
N ASP A 63 -9.81 18.45 -17.56
CA ASP A 63 -11.04 18.94 -18.19
C ASP A 63 -12.26 18.03 -17.94
N SER A 64 -12.06 16.87 -17.33
CA SER A 64 -13.11 15.88 -17.05
C SER A 64 -13.48 15.81 -15.57
N ALA A 65 -14.70 15.40 -15.26
CA ALA A 65 -15.12 15.16 -13.87
C ALA A 65 -14.26 14.09 -13.16
N LEU A 66 -13.65 13.17 -13.91
CA LEU A 66 -12.82 12.08 -13.39
C LEU A 66 -11.35 12.48 -13.20
N GLY A 67 -10.84 13.47 -13.90
CA GLY A 67 -9.52 14.07 -13.69
C GLY A 67 -9.55 15.38 -12.90
N GLY A 68 -10.72 15.83 -12.48
CA GLY A 68 -10.87 17.05 -11.69
C GLY A 68 -10.35 16.93 -10.25
N PRO A 69 -10.27 18.05 -9.51
CA PRO A 69 -9.66 18.10 -8.18
C PRO A 69 -10.30 17.15 -7.15
N LEU A 70 -11.63 17.00 -7.19
CA LEU A 70 -12.34 16.12 -6.27
C LEU A 70 -11.94 14.65 -6.47
N ALA A 71 -11.76 14.20 -7.71
CA ALA A 71 -11.34 12.83 -8.01
C ALA A 71 -9.91 12.57 -7.50
N GLY A 72 -8.99 13.52 -7.70
CA GLY A 72 -7.63 13.44 -7.16
C GLY A 72 -7.60 13.35 -5.63
N ILE A 73 -8.40 14.17 -4.94
CA ILE A 73 -8.52 14.14 -3.47
C ILE A 73 -9.06 12.78 -2.99
N ILE A 74 -10.11 12.26 -3.63
CA ILE A 74 -10.70 10.95 -3.26
C ILE A 74 -9.67 9.84 -3.48
N ALA A 75 -8.94 9.85 -4.59
CA ALA A 75 -7.90 8.87 -4.87
C ALA A 75 -6.75 8.95 -3.84
N LEU A 76 -6.29 10.15 -3.48
CA LEU A 76 -5.27 10.36 -2.43
C LEU A 76 -5.75 9.89 -1.05
N ALA A 77 -7.01 10.15 -0.69
CA ALA A 77 -7.59 9.65 0.55
C ALA A 77 -7.57 8.11 0.59
N GLY A 78 -7.85 7.46 -0.55
CA GLY A 78 -7.67 6.02 -0.73
C GLY A 78 -6.25 5.55 -0.46
N TRP A 79 -5.25 6.19 -1.08
CA TRP A 79 -3.82 5.86 -0.88
C TRP A 79 -3.34 6.04 0.56
N TRP A 80 -3.78 7.10 1.25
CA TRP A 80 -3.46 7.31 2.65
C TRP A 80 -4.11 6.24 3.53
N THR A 81 -5.38 5.91 3.28
CA THR A 81 -6.07 4.83 3.99
C THR A 81 -5.35 3.49 3.79
N LEU A 82 -4.97 3.16 2.55
CA LEU A 82 -4.21 1.96 2.23
C LEU A 82 -2.86 1.93 2.97
N SER A 83 -2.14 3.05 2.99
CA SER A 83 -0.86 3.16 3.69
C SER A 83 -1.01 2.88 5.19
N VAL A 84 -2.07 3.41 5.82
CA VAL A 84 -2.37 3.13 7.24
C VAL A 84 -2.68 1.63 7.45
N LEU A 85 -3.51 1.01 6.61
CA LEU A 85 -3.78 -0.43 6.70
C LEU A 85 -2.50 -1.25 6.53
N GLY A 86 -1.60 -0.82 5.65
CA GLY A 86 -0.28 -1.41 5.45
C GLY A 86 0.61 -1.34 6.69
N LEU A 87 0.61 -0.20 7.39
CA LEU A 87 1.31 -0.06 8.66
C LEU A 87 0.69 -0.94 9.76
N LEU A 88 -0.64 -1.07 9.80
CA LEU A 88 -1.31 -1.98 10.73
C LEU A 88 -0.92 -3.44 10.45
N ILE A 89 -0.73 -3.82 9.19
CA ILE A 89 -0.21 -5.14 8.80
C ILE A 89 1.21 -5.38 9.35
N LEU A 90 2.04 -4.35 9.48
CA LEU A 90 3.37 -4.46 10.11
C LEU A 90 3.32 -4.75 11.60
N ALA A 91 2.21 -4.45 12.28
CA ALA A 91 2.05 -4.72 13.70
C ALA A 91 2.23 -6.20 14.05
N ARG A 92 2.07 -7.13 13.09
CA ARG A 92 2.35 -8.56 13.28
C ARG A 92 3.80 -8.89 13.63
N TRP A 93 4.72 -7.96 13.43
CA TRP A 93 6.14 -8.12 13.72
C TRP A 93 6.57 -7.44 15.02
N LEU A 94 5.65 -6.78 15.75
CA LEU A 94 5.98 -6.19 17.04
C LEU A 94 6.46 -7.27 18.02
N PRO A 95 7.52 -7.00 18.81
CA PRO A 95 8.01 -7.97 19.79
C PRO A 95 6.94 -8.25 20.84
N SER A 96 6.61 -9.51 21.07
CA SER A 96 5.83 -9.93 22.24
C SER A 96 6.79 -10.15 23.42
N LYS A 97 6.53 -9.49 24.55
CA LYS A 97 7.30 -9.67 25.79
C LYS A 97 6.46 -10.51 26.75
N GLY A 98 6.82 -11.79 26.94
CA GLY A 98 6.13 -12.64 27.90
C GLY A 98 6.53 -14.11 27.84
N ARG A 99 6.18 -14.87 28.88
CA ARG A 99 6.47 -16.31 29.01
C ARG A 99 5.86 -17.19 27.92
N HIS A 100 4.88 -16.68 27.18
CA HIS A 100 4.21 -17.36 26.06
C HIS A 100 4.52 -16.69 24.71
N ALA A 101 5.62 -15.93 24.62
CA ALA A 101 6.07 -15.39 23.34
C ALA A 101 6.42 -16.56 22.41
N VAL A 102 5.81 -16.56 21.22
CA VAL A 102 6.10 -17.55 20.18
C VAL A 102 7.23 -17.00 19.31
N ASP A 103 8.10 -17.90 18.86
CA ASP A 103 9.16 -17.55 17.92
C ASP A 103 8.59 -17.07 16.59
N GLU A 104 9.41 -16.31 15.88
CA GLU A 104 9.09 -15.77 14.57
C GLU A 104 8.94 -16.90 13.55
N VAL A 105 7.81 -16.90 12.84
CA VAL A 105 7.61 -17.83 11.74
C VAL A 105 8.06 -17.16 10.45
N ASP A 106 9.16 -17.67 9.89
CA ASP A 106 9.61 -17.30 8.55
C ASP A 106 8.65 -17.85 7.49
N ASP A 107 8.57 -17.16 6.35
CA ASP A 107 7.88 -17.67 5.17
C ASP A 107 8.84 -17.96 4.02
N ALA A 108 8.33 -18.64 3.01
CA ALA A 108 9.11 -19.05 1.83
C ALA A 108 9.61 -17.87 0.97
N TRP A 109 9.22 -16.62 1.28
CA TRP A 109 9.55 -15.45 0.46
C TRP A 109 10.70 -14.63 1.04
N SER A 110 10.78 -14.51 2.36
CA SER A 110 11.85 -13.78 3.03
C SER A 110 12.12 -14.31 4.44
N ALA A 111 13.39 -14.41 4.81
CA ALA A 111 13.78 -14.55 6.21
C ALA A 111 13.45 -13.23 6.95
N GLY A 112 12.45 -13.26 7.83
CA GLY A 112 12.01 -12.13 8.63
C GLY A 112 11.26 -11.01 7.89
N PRO A 113 11.19 -9.81 8.50
CA PRO A 113 10.17 -8.83 8.16
C PRO A 113 10.58 -7.83 7.07
N ALA A 114 11.86 -7.84 6.63
CA ALA A 114 12.46 -6.77 5.82
C ALA A 114 11.65 -6.46 4.55
N LEU A 115 11.20 -7.48 3.83
CA LEU A 115 10.36 -7.30 2.64
C LEU A 115 9.02 -6.64 2.97
N SER A 116 8.42 -6.99 4.12
CA SER A 116 7.18 -6.38 4.58
C SER A 116 7.40 -4.91 4.95
N TRP A 117 8.49 -4.59 5.65
CA TRP A 117 8.87 -3.21 5.99
C TRP A 117 9.09 -2.37 4.74
N LEU A 118 9.90 -2.85 3.80
CA LEU A 118 10.20 -2.16 2.55
C LEU A 118 8.92 -1.85 1.78
N ALA A 119 8.03 -2.84 1.65
CA ALA A 119 6.77 -2.67 0.95
C ALA A 119 5.92 -1.56 1.59
N HIS A 120 5.61 -1.64 2.89
CA HIS A 120 4.62 -0.76 3.50
C HIS A 120 5.19 0.62 3.88
N LEU A 121 6.47 0.72 4.26
CA LEU A 121 7.13 2.03 4.40
C LEU A 121 7.30 2.70 3.03
N GLY A 122 7.61 1.91 2.00
CA GLY A 122 7.62 2.38 0.61
C GLY A 122 6.28 2.94 0.16
N MET A 123 5.15 2.35 0.58
CA MET A 123 3.81 2.87 0.30
C MET A 123 3.58 4.24 0.96
N VAL A 124 4.02 4.44 2.20
CA VAL A 124 3.94 5.74 2.90
C VAL A 124 4.73 6.82 2.15
N VAL A 125 5.95 6.49 1.73
CA VAL A 125 6.76 7.40 0.90
C VAL A 125 6.07 7.65 -0.45
N GLY A 126 5.55 6.61 -1.08
CA GLY A 126 4.85 6.67 -2.36
C GLY A 126 3.63 7.59 -2.32
N VAL A 127 2.77 7.49 -1.30
CA VAL A 127 1.62 8.41 -1.17
C VAL A 127 2.06 9.85 -0.88
N GLY A 128 3.20 10.05 -0.19
CA GLY A 128 3.83 11.36 -0.06
C GLY A 128 4.21 11.95 -1.42
N VAL A 129 4.79 11.13 -2.31
CA VAL A 129 5.11 11.55 -3.70
C VAL A 129 3.85 11.81 -4.52
N PHE A 130 2.80 10.97 -4.40
CA PHE A 130 1.52 11.22 -5.08
C PHE A 130 0.87 12.52 -4.62
N THR A 131 0.91 12.80 -3.32
CA THR A 131 0.39 14.04 -2.74
C THR A 131 1.16 15.24 -3.29
N TRP A 132 2.50 15.17 -3.32
CA TRP A 132 3.33 16.22 -3.93
C TRP A 132 3.03 16.42 -5.42
N ALA A 133 2.92 15.32 -6.18
CA ALA A 133 2.65 15.37 -7.61
C ALA A 133 1.31 16.04 -7.92
N TYR A 134 0.27 15.70 -7.15
CA TYR A 134 -1.04 16.33 -7.24
C TYR A 134 -0.99 17.83 -6.89
N LEU A 135 -0.34 18.20 -5.78
CA LEU A 135 -0.25 19.60 -5.35
C LEU A 135 0.58 20.49 -6.28
N THR A 136 1.48 19.89 -7.07
CA THR A 136 2.36 20.60 -8.01
C THR A 136 1.91 20.47 -9.46
N HIS A 137 0.73 19.88 -9.72
CA HIS A 137 0.17 19.69 -11.06
C HIS A 137 1.10 18.91 -12.00
N VAL A 138 1.85 17.94 -11.46
CA VAL A 138 2.62 16.98 -12.27
C VAL A 138 1.69 15.96 -12.93
N VAL A 139 0.60 15.64 -12.23
CA VAL A 139 -0.51 14.75 -12.64
C VAL A 139 -1.84 15.42 -12.42
#